data_AF-A0A6M0C307-F1
#
_entry.id   AF-A0A6M0C307-F1
#
_cell.length_a   1.000
_cell.length_b   1.000
_cell.length_c   1.000
_cell.angle_alpha   90.00
_cell.angle_beta   90.00
_cell.angle_gamma   90.00
#
_symmetry.space_group_name_H-M   'P 1'
#
loop_
_entity.id
_entity.type
_entity.pdbx_description
1 polymer ?
#
loop_
_entity_poly.entity_id
_entity_poly.type
_entity_poly.pdbx_seq_one_letter_code
_entity_poly.pdbx_strand_id
1 'polypeptide(L)'
;MITPKLDISDSTRKHVYERLFVNNIYTPEVYRDNLKSAGFQVVDAVDVSKHMQKSYAIQSDRIREQYPELSVSYGKSAAAVEAGELEWYLFKCEKVG
;
A
#
# COMPACT_ATOMS: atom_id res chain seq x y z
N MET A 1 -1.20 5.41 -2.34
CA MET A 1 -0.53 4.53 -3.34
C MET A 1 0.06 3.35 -2.61
N ILE A 2 -0.05 2.13 -3.14
CA ILE A 2 0.51 0.90 -2.56
C ILE A 2 1.94 0.71 -3.10
N THR A 3 2.95 0.72 -2.22
CA THR A 3 4.36 0.52 -2.57
C THR A 3 4.84 -0.87 -2.16
N PRO A 4 5.30 -1.74 -3.08
CA PRO A 4 6.14 -2.89 -2.75
C PRO A 4 7.61 -2.53 -2.58
N LYS A 5 8.30 -3.25 -1.69
CA LYS A 5 9.76 -3.38 -1.75
C LYS A 5 10.18 -4.40 -2.82
N LEU A 6 11.41 -4.29 -3.31
CA LEU A 6 11.95 -5.19 -4.35
C LEU A 6 12.09 -6.64 -3.88
N ASP A 7 12.20 -6.85 -2.57
CA ASP A 7 12.28 -8.16 -1.92
C ASP A 7 11.09 -8.28 -0.96
N ILE A 8 10.07 -9.03 -1.38
CA ILE A 8 8.84 -9.27 -0.60
C ILE A 8 8.60 -10.77 -0.50
N SER A 9 8.07 -11.20 0.64
CA SER A 9 7.72 -12.60 0.85
C SER A 9 6.67 -13.12 -0.15
N ASP A 10 6.69 -14.43 -0.43
CA ASP A 10 5.69 -15.11 -1.26
C ASP A 10 4.26 -14.91 -0.72
N SER A 11 4.13 -14.83 0.60
CA SER A 11 2.85 -14.57 1.26
C SER A 11 2.32 -13.19 0.89
N THR A 12 3.17 -12.16 0.92
CA THR A 12 2.81 -10.80 0.52
C THR A 12 2.50 -10.72 -0.97
N ARG A 13 3.32 -11.35 -1.83
CA ARG A 13 3.06 -11.44 -3.27
C ARG A 13 1.66 -11.97 -3.58
N LYS A 14 1.30 -13.13 -3.00
CA LYS A 14 0.01 -13.78 -3.22
C LYS A 14 -1.17 -12.99 -2.66
N HIS A 15 -1.09 -12.59 -1.39
CA HIS A 15 -2.26 -12.06 -0.66
C HIS A 15 -2.47 -10.56 -0.83
N VAL A 16 -1.46 -9.83 -1.32
CA VAL A 16 -1.54 -8.39 -1.57
C VAL A 16 -1.48 -8.12 -3.07
N TYR A 17 -0.36 -8.41 -3.73
CA TYR A 17 -0.10 -7.92 -5.09
C TYR A 17 -0.91 -8.64 -6.16
N GLU A 18 -0.87 -9.98 -6.17
CA GLU A 18 -1.63 -10.79 -7.12
C GLU A 18 -3.14 -10.59 -6.93
N ARG A 19 -3.60 -10.62 -5.67
CA ARG A 19 -5.01 -10.37 -5.35
C ARG A 19 -5.50 -8.99 -5.82
N LEU A 20 -4.68 -7.96 -5.66
CA LEU A 20 -5.04 -6.57 -6.01
C LEU A 20 -4.70 -6.22 -7.48
N PHE A 21 -4.21 -7.18 -8.28
CA PHE A 21 -3.76 -6.97 -9.66
C PHE A 21 -2.80 -5.77 -9.80
N VAL A 22 -1.95 -5.56 -8.79
CA VAL A 22 -0.99 -4.46 -8.79
C VAL A 22 0.22 -4.87 -9.64
N ASN A 23 0.15 -4.50 -10.92
CA ASN A 23 1.18 -4.85 -11.91
C ASN A 23 2.33 -3.83 -11.97
N ASN A 24 2.10 -2.60 -11.48
CA ASN A 24 3.11 -1.55 -11.44
C ASN A 24 3.52 -1.23 -10.01
N ILE A 25 4.82 -1.35 -9.78
CA ILE A 25 5.51 -1.12 -8.52
C ILE A 25 5.99 0.32 -8.50
N TYR A 26 5.39 1.16 -7.67
CA TYR A 26 5.86 2.53 -7.47
C TYR A 26 6.36 2.67 -6.04
N THR A 27 7.62 3.09 -5.88
CA THR A 27 8.09 3.60 -4.60
C THR A 27 7.58 5.03 -4.40
N PRO A 28 7.53 5.54 -3.16
CA PRO A 28 7.14 6.92 -2.89
C PRO A 28 8.03 7.92 -3.65
N GLU A 29 9.31 7.58 -3.84
CA GLU A 29 10.27 8.36 -4.63
C GLU A 29 9.88 8.40 -6.10
N VAL A 30 9.65 7.24 -6.71
CA VAL A 30 9.24 7.16 -8.13
C VAL A 30 7.94 7.93 -8.37
N TYR A 31 6.97 7.81 -7.46
CA TYR A 31 5.72 8.55 -7.60
C TYR A 31 5.88 10.05 -7.44
N ARG A 32 6.72 10.49 -6.49
CA ARG A 32 7.07 11.90 -6.29
C ARG A 32 7.74 12.49 -7.54
N ASP A 33 8.63 11.72 -8.16
CA ASP A 33 9.31 12.16 -9.38
C ASP A 33 8.33 12.23 -10.56
N ASN A 34 7.41 11.26 -10.68
CA ASN A 34 6.34 11.31 -11.67
C ASN A 34 5.42 12.54 -11.49
N LEU A 35 5.08 12.88 -10.25
CA LEU A 35 4.30 14.09 -9.95
C LEU A 35 5.03 15.37 -10.40
N LYS A 36 6.34 15.46 -10.12
CA LYS A 36 7.17 16.58 -10.57
C LYS A 36 7.24 16.68 -12.10
N SER A 37 7.49 15.56 -12.79
CA SER A 37 7.51 15.52 -14.25
C SER A 37 6.16 15.90 -14.88
N ALA A 38 5.06 15.70 -14.17
CA ALA A 38 3.72 16.11 -14.58
C ALA A 38 3.39 17.59 -14.25
N GLY A 39 4.35 18.38 -13.77
CA GLY A 39 4.15 19.81 -13.45
C GLY A 39 3.54 20.07 -12.08
N PHE A 40 3.59 19.10 -11.16
CA PHE A 40 3.17 19.29 -9.78
C PHE A 40 4.35 19.52 -8.85
N GLN A 41 4.22 20.48 -7.95
CA GLN A 41 5.08 20.60 -6.79
C GLN A 41 4.49 19.77 -5.65
N VAL A 42 5.25 18.81 -5.13
CA VAL A 42 4.88 18.05 -3.93
C VAL A 42 5.16 18.93 -2.71
N VAL A 43 4.09 19.35 -2.02
CA VAL A 43 4.15 20.21 -0.83
C VAL A 43 4.27 19.38 0.44
N ASP A 44 3.65 18.21 0.46
CA ASP A 44 3.71 17.29 1.59
C ASP A 44 3.57 15.84 1.12
N ALA A 45 4.18 14.92 1.86
CA ALA A 45 4.09 13.49 1.66
C ALA A 45 4.01 12.80 3.03
N VAL A 46 2.84 12.25 3.33
CA VAL A 46 2.55 11.63 4.62
C VAL A 46 2.50 10.12 4.46
N ASP A 47 3.35 9.42 5.21
CA ASP A 47 3.24 7.98 5.37
C ASP A 47 2.01 7.66 6.23
N VAL A 48 1.03 7.01 5.62
CA VAL A 48 -0.21 6.54 6.27
C VAL A 48 -0.25 5.02 6.38
N SER A 49 0.88 4.33 6.22
CA SER A 49 1.00 2.87 6.29
C SER A 49 0.45 2.32 7.61
N LYS A 50 0.70 2.99 8.74
CA LYS A 50 0.15 2.55 10.04
C LYS A 50 -1.39 2.58 10.07
N HIS A 51 -2.01 3.52 9.37
CA HIS A 51 -3.48 3.57 9.25
C HIS A 51 -4.01 2.43 8.37
N MET A 52 -3.31 2.13 7.28
CA MET A 52 -3.58 0.98 6.40
C MET A 52 -3.50 -0.35 7.16
N GLN A 53 -2.42 -0.55 7.92
CA GLN A 53 -2.19 -1.74 8.74
C GLN A 53 -3.39 -1.97 9.68
N LYS A 54 -3.78 -0.93 10.42
CA LYS A 54 -4.91 -1.02 11.37
C LYS A 54 -6.22 -1.34 10.66
N SER A 55 -6.46 -0.70 9.51
CA SER A 55 -7.67 -0.92 8.72
C SER A 55 -7.77 -2.36 8.23
N TYR A 56 -6.67 -2.93 7.73
CA TYR A 56 -6.65 -4.33 7.29
C TYR A 56 -6.80 -5.33 8.43
N ALA A 57 -6.17 -5.08 9.59
CA ALA A 57 -6.34 -5.93 10.76
C ALA A 57 -7.81 -5.98 11.21
N ILE A 58 -8.46 -4.82 11.34
CA ILE A 58 -9.89 -4.74 11.70
C ILE A 58 -10.75 -5.45 10.65
N GLN A 59 -10.48 -5.23 9.37
CA GLN A 59 -11.25 -5.83 8.29
C GLN A 59 -11.10 -7.36 8.25
N SER A 60 -9.89 -7.86 8.47
CA SER A 60 -9.59 -9.29 8.59
C SER A 60 -10.48 -9.93 9.65
N ASP A 61 -10.56 -9.34 10.83
CA ASP A 61 -11.36 -9.87 11.93
C ASP A 61 -12.85 -9.78 11.65
N ARG A 62 -13.31 -8.65 11.10
CA ARG A 62 -14.73 -8.40 10.84
C ARG A 62 -15.37 -9.42 9.89
N ILE A 63 -14.62 -9.90 8.89
CA ILE A 63 -15.16 -10.78 7.84
C ILE A 63 -14.79 -12.25 8.03
N ARG A 64 -14.11 -12.60 9.13
CA ARG A 64 -13.50 -13.91 9.33
C ARG A 64 -14.45 -15.08 9.13
N GLU A 65 -15.67 -14.98 9.66
CA GLU A 65 -16.69 -16.04 9.56
C GLU A 65 -17.35 -16.10 8.19
N GLN A 66 -17.62 -14.93 7.58
CA GLN A 66 -18.36 -14.83 6.33
C GLN A 66 -17.48 -15.13 5.11
N TYR A 67 -16.19 -14.77 5.19
CA TYR A 67 -15.23 -14.84 4.08
C TYR A 67 -13.83 -15.24 4.60
N PRO A 68 -13.63 -16.49 5.03
CA PRO A 68 -12.41 -16.93 5.73
C PRO A 68 -11.13 -16.76 4.90
N GLU A 69 -11.17 -17.07 3.60
CA GLU A 69 -9.99 -16.90 2.73
C GLU A 69 -9.61 -15.44 2.50
N LEU A 70 -10.62 -14.57 2.35
CA LEU A 70 -10.41 -13.13 2.18
C LEU A 70 -9.92 -12.49 3.49
N SER A 71 -10.43 -12.97 4.64
CA SER A 71 -9.96 -12.59 5.97
C SER A 71 -8.45 -12.85 6.11
N VAL A 72 -7.99 -14.06 5.78
CA VAL A 72 -6.55 -14.39 5.78
C VAL A 72 -5.77 -13.39 4.92
N SER A 73 -6.27 -13.07 3.73
CA SER A 73 -5.59 -12.14 2.83
C SER A 73 -5.49 -10.73 3.40
N TYR A 74 -6.51 -10.24 4.11
CA TYR A 74 -6.43 -8.97 4.85
C TYR A 74 -5.46 -9.03 6.03
N GLY A 75 -5.45 -10.11 6.80
CA GLY A 75 -4.47 -10.30 7.88
C GLY A 75 -3.03 -10.29 7.36
N LYS A 76 -2.78 -10.95 6.23
CA LYS A 76 -1.48 -10.92 5.54
C LYS A 76 -1.13 -9.53 4.99
N SER A 77 -2.12 -8.77 4.51
CA SER A 77 -1.90 -7.38 4.10
C SER A 77 -1.44 -6.50 5.28
N ALA A 78 -2.04 -6.67 6.47
CA ALA A 78 -1.61 -5.96 7.67
C ALA A 78 -0.18 -6.37 8.10
N ALA A 79 0.15 -7.67 8.04
CA ALA A 79 1.48 -8.17 8.35
C ALA A 79 2.56 -7.67 7.38
N ALA A 80 2.23 -7.57 6.08
CA ALA A 80 3.14 -7.01 5.07
C ALA A 80 3.50 -5.55 5.37
N VAL A 81 2.54 -4.76 5.87
CA VAL A 81 2.81 -3.39 6.30
C VAL A 81 3.74 -3.36 7.51
N GLU A 82 3.51 -4.21 8.51
CA GLU A 82 4.35 -4.30 9.71
C GLU A 82 5.79 -4.75 9.37
N ALA A 83 5.93 -5.65 8.40
CA ALA A 83 7.22 -6.07 7.86
C ALA A 83 7.90 -5.00 6.97
N GLY A 84 7.21 -3.88 6.70
CA GLY A 84 7.67 -2.84 5.80
C GLY A 84 7.75 -3.30 4.33
N GLU A 85 7.09 -4.38 3.97
CA GLU A 85 7.00 -4.91 2.59
C GLU A 85 5.95 -4.15 1.76
N LEU A 86 5.04 -3.47 2.45
CA LEU A 86 3.92 -2.73 1.88
C LEU A 86 3.75 -1.38 2.57
N GLU A 87 3.73 -0.30 1.78
CA GLU A 87 3.54 1.05 2.32
C GLU A 87 2.38 1.77 1.62
N TRP A 88 1.82 2.78 2.29
CA TRP A 88 0.84 3.70 1.72
C TRP A 88 1.17 5.15 2.05
N TYR A 89 1.43 5.92 0.99
CA TYR A 89 1.64 7.37 1.08
C TYR A 89 0.46 8.19 0.53
N LEU A 90 0.20 9.31 1.19
CA LEU A 90 -0.66 10.42 0.75
C LEU A 90 0.24 11.58 0.32
N PHE A 91 0.03 12.10 -0.89
CA PHE A 91 0.78 13.23 -1.43
C PHE A 91 -0.13 14.46 -1.56
N LYS A 92 0.28 15.58 -0.98
CA LYS A 92 -0.34 16.89 -1.20
C LYS A 92 0.49 17.65 -2.23
N CYS A 93 -0.16 18.08 -3.31
CA CYS A 93 0.51 18.74 -4.42
C CYS A 93 -0.16 20.06 -4.78
N GLU A 94 0.63 20.97 -5.33
CA GLU A 94 0.18 22.19 -5.99
C GLU A 94 0.58 22.13 -7.46
N LYS A 95 -0.28 22.63 -8.35
CA LYS A 95 0.05 22.70 -9.78
C LYS A 95 0.95 23.89 -10.03
N VAL A 96 2.11 23.65 -10.62
CA VAL A 96 2.99 24.73 -11.09
C VAL A 96 2.45 25.18 -12.45
N GLY A 97 2.16 26.46 -12.56
CA GLY A 97 1.65 27.11 -13.77
C GLY A 97 2.72 27.32 -14.83
#